data_AF-A0A7C3U3K1-F1
#
_entry.id   AF-A0A7C3U3K1-F1
#
_cell.length_a   1.000
_cell.length_b   1.000
_cell.length_c   1.000
_cell.angle_alpha   90.00
_cell.angle_beta   90.00
_cell.angle_gamma   90.00
#
_symmetry.space_group_name_H-M   'P 1'
#
loop_
_entity.id
_entity.type
_entity.pdbx_description
1 polymer ?
#
loop_
_entity_poly.entity_id
_entity_poly.type
_entity_poly.pdbx_seq_one_letter_code
_entity_poly.pdbx_strand_id
1 'polypeptide(L)'
;MRGILLDVEIAEEEEHPVVRLVLKDGSRKVMVLDHAFSHYFYALGEDPEKLSELISGVEAEYRERKVRPKAVEAVRRTIRGKEVRAVRIFLSHPRDMQPL
;
A
#
# COMPACT_ATOMS: atom_id res chain seq x y z
N MET A 1 2.55 -23.33 -7.58
CA MET A 1 2.86 -22.98 -8.98
C MET A 1 4.24 -22.33 -9.03
N ARG A 2 5.01 -22.55 -10.09
CA ARG A 2 6.30 -21.89 -10.32
C ARG A 2 6.30 -21.35 -11.75
N GLY A 3 6.75 -20.13 -11.96
CA GLY A 3 6.78 -19.49 -13.28
C GLY A 3 7.72 -18.28 -13.27
N ILE A 4 8.08 -17.81 -14.46
CA ILE A 4 8.88 -16.59 -14.64
C ILE A 4 7.93 -15.41 -14.63
N LEU A 5 8.11 -14.48 -13.69
CA LEU A 5 7.37 -13.21 -13.67
C LEU A 5 7.80 -12.38 -14.88
N LEU A 6 6.85 -12.03 -15.73
CA LEU A 6 7.07 -11.21 -16.92
C LEU A 6 6.72 -9.75 -16.67
N ASP A 7 5.61 -9.51 -15.95
CA ASP A 7 5.10 -8.17 -15.70
C ASP A 7 4.23 -8.11 -14.44
N VAL A 8 4.05 -6.90 -13.91
CA VAL A 8 3.21 -6.60 -12.75
C VAL A 8 2.39 -5.35 -13.04
N GLU A 9 1.07 -5.48 -13.00
CA GLU A 9 0.13 -4.39 -13.24
C GLU A 9 -0.81 -4.21 -12.04
N ILE A 10 -1.40 -3.03 -11.92
CA ILE A 10 -2.54 -2.79 -11.02
C ILE A 10 -3.75 -2.48 -11.89
N ALA A 11 -4.83 -3.21 -11.67
CA ALA A 11 -6.12 -2.98 -12.32
C ALA A 11 -7.20 -2.70 -11.28
N GLU A 12 -8.35 -2.22 -11.73
CA GLU A 12 -9.56 -2.10 -10.92
C GLU A 12 -10.51 -3.26 -11.23
N GLU A 13 -10.92 -3.99 -10.20
CA GLU A 13 -12.02 -4.96 -10.25
C GLU A 13 -13.06 -4.55 -9.21
N GLU A 14 -14.28 -4.25 -9.65
CA GLU A 14 -15.37 -3.77 -8.78
C GLU A 14 -14.92 -2.59 -7.87
N GLU A 15 -14.21 -1.61 -8.44
CA GLU A 15 -13.65 -0.43 -7.75
C GLU A 15 -12.54 -0.73 -6.72
N HIS A 16 -12.09 -1.98 -6.60
CA HIS A 16 -10.99 -2.37 -5.73
C HIS A 16 -9.70 -2.55 -6.55
N PRO A 17 -8.55 -2.07 -6.05
CA PRO A 17 -7.27 -2.27 -6.72
C PRO A 17 -6.83 -3.73 -6.56
N VAL A 18 -6.48 -4.38 -7.67
CA VAL A 18 -5.98 -5.77 -7.71
C VAL A 18 -4.62 -5.78 -8.38
N VAL A 19 -3.64 -6.42 -7.73
CA VAL A 19 -2.33 -6.64 -8.34
C VAL A 19 -2.42 -7.83 -9.28
N ARG A 20 -2.06 -7.63 -10.55
CA ARG A 20 -2.02 -8.67 -11.58
C ARG A 20 -0.58 -9.03 -11.86
N LEU A 21 -0.22 -10.26 -11.55
CA LEU A 21 1.08 -10.84 -11.89
C LEU A 21 0.94 -11.61 -13.19
N VAL A 22 1.72 -11.24 -14.21
CA VAL A 22 1.75 -11.95 -15.48
C VAL A 22 2.96 -12.88 -15.49
N LEU A 23 2.72 -14.19 -15.56
CA LEU A 23 3.76 -15.20 -15.50
C LEU A 23 3.83 -16.03 -16.78
N LYS A 24 5.03 -16.53 -17.09
CA LYS A 24 5.25 -17.63 -18.01
C LYS A 24 5.52 -18.92 -17.23
N ASP A 25 4.63 -19.89 -17.37
CA ASP A 25 4.78 -21.24 -16.82
C ASP A 25 4.97 -22.23 -17.98
N GLY A 26 6.22 -22.60 -18.25
CA GLY A 26 6.59 -23.37 -19.43
C GLY A 26 6.21 -22.65 -20.73
N SER A 27 5.28 -23.25 -21.48
CA SER A 27 4.72 -22.67 -22.72
C SER A 27 3.47 -21.81 -22.50
N ARG A 28 2.94 -21.76 -21.28
CA ARG A 28 1.68 -21.05 -20.96
C ARG A 28 1.96 -19.66 -20.42
N LYS A 29 1.10 -18.71 -20.78
CA LYS A 29 0.95 -17.41 -20.10
C LYS A 29 -0.16 -17.55 -19.06
N VAL A 30 0.13 -17.21 -17.82
CA VAL A 30 -0.81 -17.29 -16.69
C VAL A 30 -0.89 -15.92 -16.02
N MET A 31 -2.09 -15.53 -15.58
CA MET A 31 -2.30 -14.33 -14.77
C MET A 31 -2.71 -14.75 -13.36
N VAL A 32 -2.03 -14.21 -12.35
CA VAL A 32 -2.35 -14.42 -10.93
C VAL A 32 -2.82 -13.09 -10.36
N LEU A 33 -3.95 -13.15 -9.66
CA LEU A 33 -4.57 -11.99 -9.01
C LEU A 33 -4.24 -12.01 -7.52
N ASP A 34 -3.76 -10.89 -6.98
CA ASP A 34 -3.57 -10.67 -5.56
C ASP A 34 -4.50 -9.54 -5.09
N HIS A 35 -5.55 -9.92 -4.36
CA HIS A 35 -6.53 -9.04 -3.73
C HIS A 35 -6.14 -8.63 -2.30
N ALA A 36 -5.10 -9.23 -1.72
CA ALA A 36 -4.67 -8.98 -0.35
C ALA A 36 -3.65 -7.84 -0.26
N PHE A 37 -2.96 -7.52 -1.36
CA PHE A 37 -2.01 -6.42 -1.40
C PHE A 37 -2.67 -5.09 -1.03
N SER A 38 -2.10 -4.40 -0.02
CA SER A 38 -2.56 -3.08 0.40
C SER A 38 -1.47 -2.06 0.11
N HIS A 39 -1.83 -0.98 -0.58
CA HIS A 39 -0.93 0.14 -0.83
C HIS A 39 -0.63 0.87 0.47
N TYR A 40 0.59 1.39 0.62
CA TYR A 40 0.98 2.12 1.81
C TYR A 40 2.10 3.13 1.52
N PHE A 41 2.28 4.08 2.42
CA PHE A 41 3.46 4.95 2.48
C PHE A 41 3.97 5.08 3.92
N TYR A 42 5.11 5.74 4.10
CA TYR A 42 5.71 5.95 5.41
C TYR A 42 5.71 7.43 5.79
N ALA A 43 5.43 7.72 7.06
CA ALA A 43 5.67 9.01 7.69
C ALA A 43 6.74 8.87 8.78
N LEU A 44 7.51 9.95 8.98
CA LEU A 44 8.49 10.07 10.06
C LEU A 44 8.05 11.17 11.03
N GLY A 45 8.34 10.97 12.30
CA GLY A 45 8.15 11.97 13.34
C GLY A 45 9.01 11.66 14.56
N GLU A 46 9.11 12.61 15.48
CA GLU A 46 9.91 12.49 16.70
C GLU A 46 9.41 11.36 17.62
N ASP A 47 8.09 11.21 17.70
CA ASP A 47 7.42 10.12 18.42
C ASP A 47 6.50 9.33 17.48
N PRO A 48 6.98 8.21 16.91
CA PRO A 48 6.21 7.38 15.99
C PRO A 48 4.96 6.75 16.58
N GLU A 49 4.92 6.47 17.89
CA GLU A 49 3.75 5.86 18.52
C GLU A 49 2.63 6.91 18.59
N LYS A 50 2.93 8.09 19.14
CA LYS A 50 2.00 9.21 19.17
C LYS A 50 1.59 9.66 17.76
N LEU A 51 2.53 9.68 16.82
CA LEU A 51 2.23 9.99 15.42
C LEU A 51 1.26 8.98 14.82
N SER A 52 1.40 7.68 15.12
CA SER A 52 0.50 6.65 14.62
C SER A 52 -0.93 6.83 15.11
N GLU A 53 -1.12 7.23 16.38
CA GLU A 53 -2.43 7.54 16.96
C GLU A 53 -3.07 8.77 16.28
N LEU A 54 -2.29 9.83 16.08
CA LEU A 54 -2.76 11.04 15.40
C LEU A 54 -3.16 10.77 13.95
N ILE A 55 -2.32 10.04 13.19
CA ILE A 55 -2.59 9.72 11.79
C ILE A 55 -3.81 8.80 11.66
N SER A 56 -4.04 7.90 12.63
CA SER A 56 -5.23 7.04 12.65
C SER A 56 -6.54 7.83 12.66
N GLY A 57 -6.53 9.08 13.13
CA GLY A 57 -7.69 9.98 13.15
C GLY A 57 -7.79 10.93 11.94
N VAL A 58 -6.86 10.87 10.98
CA VAL A 58 -6.88 11.77 9.81
C VAL A 58 -8.03 11.40 8.87
N GLU A 59 -8.83 12.43 8.53
CA GLU A 59 -9.87 12.36 7.51
C GLU A 59 -9.69 13.56 6.56
N ALA A 60 -9.76 13.28 5.26
CA ALA A 60 -9.70 14.29 4.20
C ALA A 60 -10.89 14.13 3.25
N GLU A 61 -11.29 15.21 2.59
CA GLU A 61 -12.29 15.17 1.53
C GLU A 61 -11.60 15.34 0.17
N TYR A 62 -11.83 14.41 -0.75
CA TYR A 62 -11.25 14.46 -2.08
C TYR A 62 -12.27 14.00 -3.12
N ARG A 63 -12.62 14.89 -4.05
CA ARG A 63 -13.64 14.67 -5.08
C ARG A 63 -14.95 14.12 -4.48
N GLU A 64 -15.46 14.80 -3.46
CA GLU A 64 -16.72 14.47 -2.77
C GLU A 64 -16.70 13.12 -2.03
N ARG A 65 -15.53 12.47 -1.91
CA ARG A 65 -15.34 11.24 -1.14
C ARG A 65 -14.50 11.52 0.10
N LYS A 66 -14.92 10.97 1.23
CA LYS A 66 -14.12 10.92 2.46
C LYS A 66 -12.99 9.90 2.31
N VAL A 67 -11.77 10.33 2.56
CA VAL A 67 -10.55 9.53 2.52
C VAL A 67 -9.95 9.46 3.92
N ARG A 68 -9.60 8.25 4.34
CA ARG A 68 -8.94 7.99 5.62
C ARG A 68 -7.94 6.84 5.48
N PRO A 69 -6.91 6.76 6.33
CA PRO A 69 -6.05 5.58 6.39
C PRO A 69 -6.86 4.31 6.65
N LYS A 70 -6.53 3.23 5.92
CA LYS A 70 -7.10 1.89 6.14
C LYS A 70 -6.59 1.27 7.45
N ALA A 71 -5.31 1.47 7.73
CA ALA A 71 -4.62 1.05 8.94
C ALA A 71 -3.34 1.87 9.11
N VAL A 72 -2.85 1.97 10.34
CA VAL A 72 -1.64 2.71 10.68
C VAL A 72 -0.86 1.88 11.70
N GLU A 73 0.46 1.77 11.53
CA GLU A 73 1.31 1.02 12.46
C GLU A 73 2.71 1.61 12.56
N ALA A 74 3.31 1.55 13.75
CA ALA A 74 4.71 1.88 13.95
C ALA A 74 5.61 0.69 13.55
N VAL A 75 6.62 0.95 12.72
CA VAL A 75 7.54 -0.06 12.20
C VAL A 75 8.99 0.41 12.27
N ARG A 76 9.92 -0.55 12.25
CA ARG A 76 11.35 -0.27 12.08
C ARG A 76 11.72 -0.32 10.60
N ARG A 77 12.48 0.67 10.14
CA ARG A 77 13.01 0.78 8.78
C ARG A 77 14.44 1.27 8.79
N THR A 78 15.11 1.17 7.65
CA THR A 78 16.47 1.68 7.47
C THR A 78 16.45 2.85 6.51
N ILE A 79 16.95 4.01 6.95
CA ILE A 79 17.14 5.20 6.11
C ILE A 79 18.61 5.56 6.15
N ARG A 80 19.27 5.61 4.98
CA ARG A 80 20.70 5.93 4.85
C ARG A 80 21.59 5.11 5.79
N GLY A 81 21.30 3.81 5.90
CA GLY A 81 22.05 2.85 6.72
C GLY A 81 21.79 2.94 8.23
N LYS A 82 20.89 3.81 8.70
CA LYS A 82 20.51 3.92 10.11
C LYS A 82 19.12 3.35 10.33
N GLU A 83 18.94 2.59 11.41
CA GLU A 83 17.61 2.16 11.84
C GLU A 83 16.81 3.37 12.34
N VAL A 84 15.57 3.49 11.88
CA VAL A 84 14.62 4.52 12.27
C VAL A 84 13.27 3.87 12.57
N ARG A 85 12.50 4.46 13.48
CA ARG A 85 11.09 4.13 13.65
C ARG A 85 10.26 5.03 12.75
N ALA A 86 9.38 4.42 11.96
CA ALA A 86 8.50 5.09 11.00
C ALA A 86 7.07 4.63 11.22
N VAL A 87 6.10 5.38 10.72
CA VAL A 87 4.69 5.01 10.72
C VAL A 87 4.32 4.54 9.31
N ARG A 88 3.90 3.28 9.16
CA ARG A 88 3.37 2.72 7.90
C ARG A 88 1.87 3.00 7.85
N ILE A 89 1.42 3.65 6.78
CA ILE A 89 0.06 4.14 6.60
C ILE A 89 -0.52 3.40 5.39
N PHE A 90 -1.50 2.54 5.63
CA PHE A 90 -2.15 1.77 4.59
C PHE A 90 -3.32 2.54 3.97
N LEU A 91 -3.50 2.37 2.68
CA LEU A 91 -4.52 3.02 1.87
C LEU A 91 -5.66 2.05 1.55
N SER A 92 -6.86 2.59 1.40
CA SER A 92 -7.99 1.81 0.86
C SER A 92 -7.85 1.68 -0.66
N HIS A 93 -7.42 2.76 -1.32
CA HIS A 93 -7.13 2.79 -2.75
C HIS A 93 -5.79 3.51 -3.03
N PRO A 94 -4.95 3.10 -4.00
CA PRO A 94 -3.69 3.80 -4.32
C PRO A 94 -3.87 5.30 -4.61
N ARG A 95 -5.01 5.70 -5.19
CA ARG A 95 -5.37 7.12 -5.43
C ARG A 95 -5.57 7.94 -4.15
N ASP A 96 -5.72 7.29 -3.00
CA ASP A 96 -5.86 7.97 -1.69
C ASP A 96 -4.55 8.58 -1.20
N MET A 97 -3.41 8.25 -1.83
CA MET A 97 -2.09 8.73 -1.42
C MET A 97 -1.93 10.25 -1.50
N GLN A 98 -2.51 10.90 -2.50
CA GLN A 98 -2.35 12.35 -2.67
C GLN A 98 -3.17 13.19 -1.67
N PRO A 99 -4.44 12.85 -1.36
CA PRO A 99 -5.22 13.58 -0.36
C PRO A 99 -4.88 13.27 1.10
N LEU A 100 -4.07 12.24 1.38
CA LEU A 100 -3.57 11.90 2.72
C LEU A 100 -2.13 12.39 2.91
#